data_AF-A0A374AF16-F1
#
_entry.id   AF-A0A374AF16-F1
#
_cell.length_a   1.000
_cell.length_b   1.000
_cell.length_c   1.000
_cell.angle_alpha   90.00
_cell.angle_beta   90.00
_cell.angle_gamma   90.00
#
_symmetry.space_group_name_H-M   'P 1'
#
loop_
_entity.id
_entity.type
_entity.pdbx_description
1 polymer ?
#
loop_
_entity_poly.entity_id
_entity_poly.type
_entity_poly.pdbx_seq_one_letter_code
_entity_poly.pdbx_strand_id
1 'polypeptide(L)'
;MKRIEFGAGQGLDAAYQDLQKNAPCYGEFNGRTLYSTDSLDDIYIKITRKTKQEFDEYLRQEREDYERKEAEFKARIPKLTEEYRERARGIIPQEHLEFWNKIVPIRLQDLYHGMELDCWLDLIAVLNDESKSKEDRMKEGLQMFINQGHSGMSAGLVLSGLCRFHALGRELAEYIQNN
;
A
#
# COMPACT_ATOMS: atom_id res chain seq x y z
N MET A 1 37.25 -21.09 -1.32
CA MET A 1 36.65 -19.78 -1.66
C MET A 1 35.91 -19.30 -0.41
N LYS A 2 36.14 -18.08 0.07
CA LYS A 2 35.56 -17.58 1.34
C LYS A 2 34.11 -17.16 1.12
N ARG A 3 33.21 -17.42 2.07
CA ARG A 3 31.85 -16.83 2.07
C ARG A 3 31.89 -15.41 2.63
N ILE A 4 31.24 -14.47 1.97
CA ILE A 4 30.96 -13.12 2.48
C ILE A 4 29.46 -12.92 2.69
N GLU A 5 29.11 -11.96 3.53
CA GLU A 5 27.73 -11.55 3.78
C GLU A 5 27.44 -10.22 3.09
N PHE A 6 26.25 -10.11 2.49
CA PHE A 6 25.76 -8.87 1.91
C PHE A 6 24.90 -8.12 2.93
N GLY A 7 24.97 -6.79 2.91
CA GLY A 7 24.16 -5.93 3.77
C GLY A 7 22.68 -5.97 3.42
N ALA A 8 21.82 -5.73 4.42
CA ALA A 8 20.39 -5.60 4.20
C ALA A 8 20.09 -4.39 3.30
N GLY A 9 19.27 -4.60 2.25
CA GLY A 9 18.92 -3.56 1.28
C GLY A 9 20.04 -3.23 0.27
N GLN A 10 21.14 -3.99 0.24
CA GLN A 10 22.22 -3.81 -0.72
C GLN A 10 21.76 -4.07 -2.15
N GLY A 11 22.14 -3.20 -3.09
CA GLY A 11 21.91 -3.39 -4.53
C GLY A 11 22.94 -4.30 -5.20
N LEU A 12 22.64 -4.79 -6.41
CA LEU A 12 23.50 -5.73 -7.15
C LEU A 12 24.86 -5.15 -7.53
N ASP A 13 24.96 -3.88 -7.92
CA ASP A 13 26.26 -3.23 -8.20
C ASP A 13 27.18 -3.25 -6.98
N ALA A 14 26.63 -2.92 -5.80
CA ALA A 14 27.40 -2.93 -4.56
C ALA A 14 27.81 -4.35 -4.18
N ALA A 15 26.90 -5.34 -4.32
CA ALA A 15 27.20 -6.75 -4.06
C ALA A 15 28.33 -7.25 -4.99
N TYR A 16 28.28 -6.87 -6.26
CA TYR A 16 29.36 -7.15 -7.22
C TYR A 16 30.69 -6.54 -6.77
N GLN A 17 30.71 -5.25 -6.38
CA GLN A 17 31.93 -4.61 -5.90
C GLN A 17 32.51 -5.30 -4.66
N ASP A 18 31.68 -5.73 -3.72
CA ASP A 18 32.15 -6.43 -2.52
C ASP A 18 32.72 -7.82 -2.85
N LEU A 19 32.12 -8.53 -3.82
CA LEU A 19 32.68 -9.76 -4.35
C LEU A 19 34.06 -9.53 -5.00
N GLN A 20 34.22 -8.46 -5.79
CA GLN A 20 35.50 -8.13 -6.44
C GLN A 20 36.58 -7.77 -5.41
N LYS A 21 36.26 -6.99 -4.37
CA LYS A 21 37.21 -6.60 -3.32
C LYS A 21 37.68 -7.77 -2.46
N ASN A 22 36.85 -8.80 -2.29
CA ASN A 22 37.12 -9.95 -1.43
C ASN A 22 37.51 -11.21 -2.21
N ALA A 23 37.78 -11.10 -3.52
CA ALA A 23 38.11 -12.24 -4.37
C ALA A 23 39.35 -13.02 -3.85
N PRO A 24 39.33 -14.37 -3.87
CA PRO A 24 38.26 -15.24 -4.35
C PRO A 24 37.20 -15.54 -3.28
N CYS A 25 35.95 -15.15 -3.53
CA CYS A 25 34.84 -15.31 -2.59
C CYS A 25 33.49 -15.62 -3.27
N TYR A 26 32.48 -15.92 -2.45
CA TYR A 26 31.08 -16.06 -2.87
C TYR A 26 30.14 -15.55 -1.78
N GLY A 27 28.90 -15.23 -2.14
CA GLY A 27 27.86 -14.78 -1.21
C GLY A 27 26.46 -15.20 -1.68
N GLU A 28 25.47 -15.07 -0.82
CA GLU A 28 24.07 -15.41 -1.13
C GLU A 28 23.22 -14.14 -1.19
N PHE A 29 22.56 -13.91 -2.33
CA PHE A 29 21.74 -12.74 -2.59
C PHE A 29 20.36 -13.19 -3.08
N ASN A 30 19.29 -12.80 -2.38
CA ASN A 30 17.90 -13.18 -2.70
C ASN A 30 17.73 -14.69 -3.01
N GLY A 31 18.35 -15.57 -2.22
CA GLY A 31 18.28 -17.03 -2.37
C GLY A 31 19.08 -17.61 -3.54
N ARG A 32 19.99 -16.83 -4.14
CA ARG A 32 20.91 -17.28 -5.19
C ARG A 32 22.35 -17.04 -4.78
N THR A 33 23.23 -17.98 -5.14
CA THR A 33 24.67 -17.84 -4.90
C THR A 33 25.34 -17.03 -6.01
N LEU A 34 26.09 -16.01 -5.62
CA LEU A 34 26.91 -15.16 -6.50
C LEU A 34 28.39 -15.41 -6.19
N TYR A 35 29.23 -15.48 -7.23
CA TYR A 35 30.66 -15.76 -7.10
C TYR A 35 31.48 -14.55 -7.54
N SER A 36 32.67 -14.34 -6.96
CA SER A 36 33.57 -13.26 -7.40
C SER A 36 34.08 -13.42 -8.84
N THR A 37 33.92 -14.61 -9.42
CA THR A 37 34.23 -14.90 -10.83
C THR A 37 33.09 -14.58 -11.79
N ASP A 38 31.88 -14.33 -11.28
CA ASP A 38 30.75 -13.92 -12.11
C ASP A 38 31.02 -12.52 -12.68
N SER A 39 30.64 -12.29 -13.94
CA SER A 39 30.56 -10.94 -14.48
C SER A 39 29.36 -10.19 -13.85
N LEU A 40 29.34 -8.87 -14.03
CA LEU A 40 28.20 -8.07 -13.58
C LEU A 40 26.89 -8.54 -14.22
N ASP A 41 26.90 -8.82 -15.53
CA ASP A 41 25.71 -9.33 -16.22
C ASP A 41 25.30 -10.73 -15.74
N ASP A 42 26.25 -11.62 -15.43
CA ASP A 42 25.92 -12.94 -14.87
C ASP A 42 25.13 -12.82 -13.56
N ILE A 43 25.54 -11.89 -12.68
CA ILE A 43 24.85 -11.62 -11.42
C ILE A 43 23.44 -11.08 -11.68
N TYR A 44 23.30 -10.10 -12.57
CA TYR A 44 22.00 -9.54 -12.93
C TYR A 44 21.07 -10.59 -13.54
N ILE A 45 21.56 -11.43 -14.45
CA ILE A 45 20.77 -12.49 -15.08
C ILE A 45 20.34 -13.54 -14.05
N LYS A 46 21.21 -13.92 -13.11
CA LYS A 46 20.87 -14.90 -12.05
C LYS A 46 19.75 -14.42 -11.14
N ILE A 47 19.74 -13.14 -10.78
CA ILE A 47 18.79 -12.57 -9.83
C ILE A 47 17.51 -12.09 -10.51
N THR A 48 17.64 -11.39 -11.64
CA THR A 48 16.55 -10.63 -12.26
C THR A 48 16.11 -11.19 -13.61
N ARG A 49 16.85 -12.16 -14.18
CA ARG A 49 16.68 -12.67 -15.55
C ARG A 49 16.92 -11.65 -16.66
N LYS A 50 17.54 -10.52 -16.34
CA LYS A 50 17.89 -9.44 -17.26
C LYS A 50 19.40 -9.17 -17.17
N THR A 51 20.00 -8.69 -18.25
CA THR A 51 21.32 -8.02 -18.18
C THR A 51 21.22 -6.75 -17.34
N LYS A 52 22.35 -6.16 -16.96
CA LYS A 52 22.33 -4.88 -16.24
C LYS A 52 21.62 -3.79 -17.06
N GLN A 53 21.95 -3.70 -18.35
CA GLN A 53 21.35 -2.69 -19.23
C GLN A 53 19.83 -2.84 -19.34
N GLU A 54 19.33 -4.06 -19.51
CA GLU A 54 17.88 -4.32 -19.57
C GLU A 54 17.17 -4.05 -18.25
N PHE A 55 17.84 -4.32 -17.12
CA PHE A 55 17.30 -4.01 -15.80
C PHE A 55 17.25 -2.50 -15.53
N ASP A 56 18.29 -1.77 -15.89
CA ASP A 56 18.34 -0.31 -15.77
C ASP A 56 17.27 0.36 -16.65
N GLU A 57 17.09 -0.13 -17.88
CA GLU A 57 16.02 0.30 -18.77
C GLU A 57 14.63 0.04 -18.18
N TYR A 58 14.41 -1.16 -17.65
CA TYR A 58 13.17 -1.53 -16.98
C TYR A 58 12.86 -0.61 -15.79
N LEU A 59 13.84 -0.34 -14.93
CA LEU A 59 13.67 0.59 -13.80
C LEU A 59 13.37 2.02 -14.24
N ARG A 60 13.95 2.45 -15.37
CA ARG A 60 13.66 3.78 -15.92
C ARG A 60 12.22 3.87 -16.42
N GLN A 61 11.76 2.88 -17.17
CA GLN A 61 10.38 2.82 -17.66
C GLN A 61 9.36 2.76 -16.51
N GLU A 62 9.59 1.91 -15.51
CA GLU A 62 8.73 1.84 -14.31
C GLU A 62 8.66 3.18 -13.58
N ARG A 63 9.79 3.90 -13.46
CA ARG A 63 9.83 5.23 -12.84
C ARG A 63 9.04 6.25 -13.65
N GLU A 64 9.27 6.32 -14.96
CA GLU A 64 8.56 7.25 -15.85
C GLU A 64 7.05 6.99 -15.85
N ASP A 65 6.64 5.73 -15.85
CA ASP A 65 5.24 5.32 -15.75
C ASP A 65 4.62 5.68 -14.40
N TYR A 66 5.36 5.47 -13.30
CA TYR A 66 4.92 5.87 -11.97
C TYR A 66 4.77 7.38 -11.86
N GLU A 67 5.78 8.15 -12.29
CA GLU A 67 5.76 9.62 -12.25
C GLU A 67 4.62 10.20 -13.10
N ARG A 68 4.35 9.61 -14.27
CA ARG A 68 3.21 9.98 -15.11
C ARG A 68 1.88 9.72 -14.41
N LYS A 69 1.65 8.50 -13.90
CA LYS A 69 0.41 8.14 -13.18
C LYS A 69 0.21 9.01 -11.94
N GLU A 70 1.28 9.28 -11.20
CA GLU A 70 1.28 10.13 -10.01
C GLU A 70 0.90 11.59 -10.37
N ALA A 71 1.47 12.13 -11.45
CA ALA A 71 1.13 13.48 -11.93
C ALA A 71 -0.31 13.57 -12.42
N GLU A 72 -0.78 12.59 -13.20
CA GLU A 72 -2.16 12.49 -13.66
C GLU A 72 -3.15 12.39 -12.49
N PHE A 73 -2.82 11.60 -11.47
CA PHE A 73 -3.64 11.48 -10.28
C PHE A 73 -3.67 12.78 -9.47
N LYS A 74 -2.51 13.41 -9.23
CA LYS A 74 -2.43 14.72 -8.55
C LYS A 74 -3.24 15.81 -9.24
N ALA A 75 -3.24 15.83 -10.58
CA ALA A 75 -4.06 16.76 -11.35
C ALA A 75 -5.58 16.55 -11.13
N ARG A 76 -6.00 15.33 -10.79
CA ARG A 76 -7.41 14.98 -10.52
C ARG A 76 -7.84 15.25 -9.08
N ILE A 77 -6.91 15.44 -8.13
CA ILE A 77 -7.22 15.62 -6.71
C ILE A 77 -8.27 16.71 -6.44
N PRO A 78 -8.24 17.90 -7.08
CA PRO A 78 -9.27 18.91 -6.86
C PRO A 78 -10.68 18.42 -7.21
N LYS A 79 -10.82 17.72 -8.35
CA LYS A 79 -12.09 17.14 -8.78
C LYS A 79 -12.54 16.02 -7.85
N LEU A 80 -11.64 15.08 -7.53
CA LEU A 80 -11.91 13.98 -6.62
C LEU A 80 -12.31 14.49 -5.23
N THR A 81 -11.68 15.56 -4.76
CA THR A 81 -12.01 16.18 -3.47
C THR A 81 -13.48 16.59 -3.43
N GLU A 82 -13.98 17.27 -4.45
CA GLU A 82 -15.40 17.64 -4.51
C GLU A 82 -16.31 16.42 -4.67
N GLU A 83 -15.92 15.43 -5.49
CA GLU A 83 -16.68 14.19 -5.64
C GLU A 83 -16.85 13.43 -4.29
N TYR A 84 -15.80 13.30 -3.49
CA TYR A 84 -15.87 12.66 -2.16
C TYR A 84 -16.64 13.51 -1.13
N ARG A 85 -16.58 14.84 -1.22
CA ARG A 85 -17.38 15.72 -0.35
C ARG A 85 -18.86 15.55 -0.60
N GLU A 86 -19.26 15.49 -1.87
CA GLU A 86 -20.66 15.30 -2.24
C GLU A 86 -21.16 13.88 -1.92
N ARG A 87 -20.37 12.84 -2.20
CA ARG A 87 -20.72 11.45 -1.87
C ARG A 87 -20.93 11.22 -0.37
N ALA A 88 -20.19 11.93 0.48
CA ALA A 88 -20.36 11.80 1.92
C ALA A 88 -21.69 12.36 2.43
N ARG A 89 -22.35 13.26 1.70
CA ARG A 89 -23.64 13.81 2.11
C ARG A 89 -24.70 12.70 2.08
N GLY A 90 -25.33 12.46 3.24
CA GLY A 90 -26.32 11.38 3.40
C GLY A 90 -25.72 10.03 3.78
N ILE A 91 -24.39 9.90 3.81
CA ILE A 91 -23.70 8.72 4.35
C ILE A 91 -23.04 9.08 5.68
N ILE A 92 -22.23 10.14 5.72
CA ILE A 92 -21.54 10.55 6.93
C ILE A 92 -22.45 11.47 7.75
N PRO A 93 -22.58 11.25 9.08
CA PRO A 93 -23.33 12.13 9.96
C PRO A 93 -22.86 13.59 9.86
N GLN A 94 -23.79 14.54 9.94
CA GLN A 94 -23.55 15.96 9.69
C GLN A 94 -22.43 16.53 10.57
N GLU A 95 -22.35 16.10 11.83
CA GLU A 95 -21.33 16.47 12.80
C GLU A 95 -19.91 16.05 12.41
N HIS A 96 -19.77 15.09 11.50
CA HIS A 96 -18.47 14.58 11.05
C HIS A 96 -18.08 15.10 9.65
N LEU A 97 -18.99 15.75 8.92
CA LEU A 97 -18.72 16.24 7.56
C LEU A 97 -17.65 17.33 7.51
N GLU A 98 -17.53 18.18 8.53
CA GLU A 98 -16.45 19.17 8.58
C GLU A 98 -15.07 18.49 8.63
N PHE A 99 -14.94 17.47 9.49
CA PHE A 99 -13.70 16.70 9.60
C PHE A 99 -13.43 15.92 8.30
N TRP A 100 -14.45 15.30 7.71
CA TRP A 100 -14.35 14.63 6.40
C TRP A 100 -13.80 15.58 5.34
N ASN A 101 -14.41 16.74 5.16
CA ASN A 101 -14.04 17.72 4.14
C ASN A 101 -12.59 18.21 4.28
N LYS A 102 -12.09 18.26 5.52
CA LYS A 102 -10.70 18.60 5.83
C LYS A 102 -9.74 17.47 5.48
N ILE A 103 -10.09 16.22 5.77
CA ILE A 103 -9.16 15.09 5.57
C ILE A 103 -9.12 14.58 4.13
N VAL A 104 -10.20 14.68 3.35
CA VAL A 104 -10.27 14.18 1.96
C VAL A 104 -9.07 14.60 1.12
N PRO A 105 -8.72 15.90 0.97
CA PRO A 105 -7.58 16.29 0.14
C PRO A 105 -6.25 15.84 0.74
N ILE A 106 -6.15 15.63 2.05
CA ILE A 106 -4.94 15.12 2.72
C ILE A 106 -4.75 13.64 2.38
N ARG A 107 -5.84 12.86 2.46
CA ARG A 107 -5.86 11.43 2.15
C ARG A 107 -5.58 11.16 0.68
N LEU A 108 -6.20 11.93 -0.22
CA LEU A 108 -5.90 11.87 -1.65
C LEU A 108 -4.44 12.21 -1.98
N GLN A 109 -3.70 12.90 -1.11
CA GLN A 109 -2.28 13.22 -1.33
C GLN A 109 -1.33 12.24 -0.64
N ASP A 110 -1.84 11.27 0.13
CA ASP A 110 -1.01 10.33 0.86
C ASP A 110 -0.57 9.14 -0.01
N LEU A 111 0.22 8.25 0.59
CA LEU A 111 0.79 7.07 -0.07
C LEU A 111 -0.27 6.11 -0.64
N TYR A 112 -1.46 6.10 -0.07
CA TYR A 112 -2.56 5.23 -0.46
C TYR A 112 -3.59 5.92 -1.36
N HIS A 113 -3.33 7.18 -1.75
CA HIS A 113 -4.16 7.92 -2.70
C HIS A 113 -5.65 7.97 -2.30
N GLY A 114 -5.92 7.99 -0.99
CA GLY A 114 -7.27 8.06 -0.43
C GLY A 114 -8.11 6.79 -0.59
N MET A 115 -7.48 5.63 -0.79
CA MET A 115 -8.16 4.33 -0.87
C MET A 115 -9.14 4.08 0.29
N GLU A 116 -8.79 4.53 1.49
CA GLU A 116 -9.62 4.38 2.68
C GLU A 116 -10.90 5.24 2.67
N LEU A 117 -10.97 6.28 1.82
CA LEU A 117 -12.17 7.12 1.69
C LEU A 117 -13.35 6.30 1.19
N ASP A 118 -13.16 5.47 0.15
CA ASP A 118 -14.20 4.56 -0.33
C ASP A 118 -14.55 3.52 0.73
N CYS A 119 -13.54 2.96 1.38
CA CYS A 119 -13.74 1.95 2.42
C CYS A 119 -14.61 2.48 3.57
N TRP A 120 -14.37 3.72 3.99
CA TRP A 120 -15.17 4.37 5.04
C TRP A 120 -16.60 4.62 4.58
N LEU A 121 -16.81 5.14 3.36
CA LEU A 121 -18.16 5.38 2.85
C LEU A 121 -18.98 4.09 2.81
N ASP A 122 -18.40 2.99 2.32
CA ASP A 122 -19.09 1.69 2.23
C ASP A 122 -19.45 1.13 3.61
N LEU A 123 -18.48 1.13 4.54
CA LEU A 123 -18.71 0.62 5.90
C LEU A 123 -19.74 1.46 6.65
N ILE A 124 -19.67 2.78 6.53
CA ILE A 124 -20.63 3.68 7.18
C ILE A 124 -22.02 3.49 6.58
N ALA A 125 -22.15 3.31 5.26
CA ALA A 125 -23.43 3.02 4.63
C ALA A 125 -24.06 1.72 5.16
N VAL A 126 -23.27 0.66 5.34
CA VAL A 126 -23.72 -0.60 5.99
C VAL A 126 -24.19 -0.33 7.42
N LEU A 127 -23.42 0.45 8.19
CA LEU A 127 -23.76 0.74 9.58
C LEU A 127 -25.00 1.63 9.73
N ASN A 128 -25.30 2.48 8.75
CA ASN A 128 -26.49 3.34 8.73
C ASN A 128 -27.78 2.62 8.33
N ASP A 129 -27.73 1.36 7.89
CA ASP A 129 -28.93 0.63 7.44
C ASP A 129 -29.81 0.20 8.63
N GLU A 130 -30.63 1.13 9.13
CA GLU A 130 -31.54 0.90 10.25
C GLU A 130 -32.67 -0.10 9.96
N SER A 131 -32.84 -0.51 8.70
CA SER A 131 -33.76 -1.60 8.36
C SER A 131 -33.27 -2.96 8.84
N LYS A 132 -31.96 -3.08 9.12
CA LYS A 132 -31.30 -4.29 9.62
C LYS A 132 -31.05 -4.24 11.12
N SER A 133 -31.05 -5.43 11.73
CA SER A 133 -30.61 -5.56 13.12
C SER A 133 -29.14 -5.10 13.26
N LYS A 134 -28.75 -4.71 14.46
CA LYS A 134 -27.35 -4.36 14.74
C LYS A 134 -26.42 -5.53 14.43
N GLU A 135 -26.82 -6.75 14.75
CA GLU A 135 -26.02 -7.96 14.52
C GLU A 135 -25.78 -8.20 13.03
N ASP A 136 -26.81 -8.05 12.20
CA ASP A 136 -26.68 -8.23 10.75
C ASP A 136 -25.76 -7.18 10.13
N ARG A 137 -25.86 -5.92 10.58
CA ARG A 137 -24.94 -4.84 10.17
C ARG A 137 -23.49 -5.15 10.55
N MET A 138 -23.24 -5.75 11.72
CA MET A 138 -21.87 -6.14 12.11
C MET A 138 -21.32 -7.26 11.21
N LYS A 139 -22.13 -8.29 10.91
CA LYS A 139 -21.73 -9.38 10.01
C LYS A 139 -21.46 -8.89 8.59
N GLU A 140 -22.32 -8.03 8.07
CA GLU A 140 -22.15 -7.42 6.75
C GLU A 140 -20.94 -6.48 6.73
N GLY A 141 -20.72 -5.69 7.78
CA GLY A 141 -19.54 -4.85 7.93
C GLY A 141 -18.23 -5.66 7.96
N LEU A 142 -18.21 -6.79 8.66
CA LEU A 142 -17.09 -7.74 8.63
C LEU A 142 -16.84 -8.26 7.22
N GLN A 143 -17.88 -8.75 6.53
CA GLN A 143 -17.73 -9.27 5.18
C GLN A 143 -17.28 -8.19 4.20
N MET A 144 -17.80 -6.97 4.33
CA MET A 144 -17.37 -5.81 3.54
C MET A 144 -15.88 -5.53 3.76
N PHE A 145 -15.44 -5.49 5.03
CA PHE A 145 -14.03 -5.26 5.37
C PHE A 145 -13.10 -6.36 4.82
N ILE A 146 -13.51 -7.64 4.91
CA ILE A 146 -12.77 -8.77 4.32
C ILE A 146 -12.66 -8.60 2.80
N ASN A 147 -13.76 -8.23 2.14
CA ASN A 147 -13.79 -8.04 0.68
C ASN A 147 -12.92 -6.87 0.21
N GLN A 148 -12.69 -5.86 1.07
CA GLN A 148 -11.77 -4.77 0.79
C GLN A 148 -10.29 -5.22 0.81
N GLY A 149 -9.97 -6.38 1.38
CA GLY A 149 -8.65 -7.03 1.22
C GLY A 149 -7.49 -6.34 1.94
N HIS A 150 -7.76 -5.66 3.06
CA HIS A 150 -6.73 -4.94 3.82
C HIS A 150 -5.70 -5.86 4.48
N SER A 151 -4.47 -5.38 4.64
CA SER A 151 -3.43 -6.07 5.42
C SER A 151 -2.61 -5.09 6.26
N GLY A 152 -2.20 -5.53 7.45
CA GLY A 152 -1.31 -4.79 8.34
C GLY A 152 -1.76 -3.35 8.62
N MET A 153 -0.97 -2.37 8.17
CA MET A 153 -1.21 -0.95 8.46
C MET A 153 -2.47 -0.39 7.79
N SER A 154 -2.87 -0.89 6.60
CA SER A 154 -4.07 -0.37 5.92
C SER A 154 -5.34 -0.73 6.69
N ALA A 155 -5.39 -1.94 7.25
CA ALA A 155 -6.48 -2.38 8.12
C ALA A 155 -6.60 -1.46 9.35
N GLY A 156 -5.48 -1.18 10.02
CA GLY A 156 -5.45 -0.29 11.18
C GLY A 156 -5.94 1.14 10.85
N LEU A 157 -5.57 1.67 9.68
CA LEU A 157 -6.01 2.98 9.23
C LEU A 157 -7.53 3.04 9.04
N VAL A 158 -8.11 2.05 8.34
CA VAL A 158 -9.55 2.00 8.07
C VAL A 158 -10.34 1.89 9.37
N LEU A 159 -9.95 0.97 10.27
CA LEU A 159 -10.65 0.77 11.54
C LEU A 159 -10.56 2.01 12.46
N SER A 160 -9.39 2.67 12.51
CA SER A 160 -9.20 3.88 13.30
C SER A 160 -10.06 5.04 12.78
N GLY A 161 -10.14 5.21 11.46
CA GLY A 161 -10.99 6.23 10.84
C GLY A 161 -12.48 5.97 11.08
N LEU A 162 -12.92 4.71 10.97
CA LEU A 162 -14.32 4.34 11.21
C LEU A 162 -14.78 4.73 12.62
N CYS A 163 -13.93 4.54 13.64
CA CYS A 163 -14.20 4.96 15.01
C CYS A 163 -14.42 6.47 15.17
N ARG A 164 -13.97 7.29 14.21
CA ARG A 164 -14.21 8.75 14.21
C ARG A 164 -15.47 9.16 13.47
N PHE A 165 -15.95 8.36 12.52
CA PHE A 165 -17.03 8.73 11.63
C PHE A 165 -18.37 8.09 11.98
N HIS A 166 -18.39 7.06 12.85
CA HIS A 166 -19.63 6.37 13.19
C HIS A 166 -19.63 5.88 14.65
N ALA A 167 -20.77 6.00 15.34
CA ALA A 167 -20.93 5.61 16.74
C ALA A 167 -20.67 4.12 16.99
N LEU A 168 -21.13 3.26 16.07
CA LEU A 168 -20.85 1.81 16.09
C LEU A 168 -19.45 1.45 15.55
N GLY A 169 -18.63 2.43 15.17
CA GLY A 169 -17.35 2.18 14.52
C GLY A 169 -16.37 1.40 15.41
N ARG A 170 -16.36 1.69 16.72
CA ARG A 170 -15.55 0.92 17.69
C ARG A 170 -16.04 -0.52 17.81
N GLU A 171 -17.34 -0.71 17.90
CA GLU A 171 -17.93 -2.04 18.04
C GLU A 171 -17.66 -2.90 16.80
N LEU A 172 -17.77 -2.34 15.59
CA LEU A 172 -17.41 -3.06 14.38
C LEU A 172 -15.90 -3.39 14.34
N ALA A 173 -15.04 -2.45 14.75
CA ALA A 173 -13.60 -2.71 14.78
C ALA A 173 -13.23 -3.85 15.75
N GLU A 174 -13.84 -3.88 16.93
CA GLU A 174 -13.68 -4.97 17.90
C GLU A 174 -14.27 -6.29 17.37
N TYR A 175 -15.42 -6.24 16.69
CA TYR A 175 -16.03 -7.41 16.07
C TYR A 175 -15.12 -8.02 15.00
N ILE A 176 -14.51 -7.19 14.14
CA ILE A 176 -13.56 -7.61 13.11
C ILE A 176 -12.29 -8.19 13.71
N GLN A 177 -11.78 -7.66 14.82
CA GLN A 177 -10.57 -8.18 15.46
C GLN A 177 -10.77 -9.54 16.14
N ASN A 178 -12.02 -9.89 16.45
CA ASN A 178 -12.38 -11.12 17.15
C ASN A 178 -12.86 -12.25 16.22
N ASN A 179 -12.89 -12.02 14.89
CA ASN A 179 -13.30 -12.99 13.87
C ASN A 179 -12.29 -13.06 12.73
#